data_AF-A0A2E3N8U1-F1
#
_entry.id   AF-A0A2E3N8U1-F1
#
_cell.length_a   1.000
_cell.length_b   1.000
_cell.length_c   1.000
_cell.angle_alpha   90.00
_cell.angle_beta   90.00
_cell.angle_gamma   90.00
#
_symmetry.space_group_name_H-M   'P 1'
#
loop_
_entity.id
_entity.type
_entity.pdbx_description
1 polymer ?
#
loop_
_entity_poly.entity_id
_entity_poly.type
_entity_poly.pdbx_seq_one_letter_code
_entity_poly.pdbx_strand_id
1 'polypeptide(L)'
;MAKGGNWPATRKSFPEPPRGSLDWVIWAAWADRITFEEIYHVSGLTESEVIRIMRRSLKPRSFRRWRKRANSRSIKHRKKFQRSRDSGIRQTSCDPAPDL
;
A
#
# COMPACT_ATOMS: atom_id res chain seq x y z
N MET A 1 -9.95 -32.78 -36.10
CA MET A 1 -10.37 -32.03 -34.89
C MET A 1 -9.13 -31.50 -34.17
N ALA A 2 -8.99 -30.18 -33.99
CA ALA A 2 -7.86 -29.59 -33.26
C ALA A 2 -8.13 -29.64 -31.75
N LYS A 3 -7.19 -30.22 -30.98
CA LYS A 3 -7.26 -30.27 -29.52
C LYS A 3 -6.99 -28.87 -28.97
N GLY A 4 -8.03 -28.20 -28.46
CA GLY A 4 -7.90 -26.93 -27.76
C GLY A 4 -6.97 -27.09 -26.56
N GLY A 5 -5.89 -26.30 -26.55
CA GLY A 5 -4.93 -26.28 -25.45
C GLY A 5 -5.63 -25.92 -24.15
N ASN A 6 -5.65 -26.86 -23.21
CA ASN A 6 -6.25 -26.70 -21.89
C ASN A 6 -5.32 -25.89 -20.97
N TRP A 7 -4.85 -24.72 -21.42
CA TRP A 7 -4.09 -23.81 -20.58
C TRP A 7 -5.10 -23.10 -19.67
N PRO A 8 -4.94 -23.12 -18.33
CA PRO A 8 -5.82 -22.35 -17.47
C PRO A 8 -5.59 -20.88 -17.82
N ALA A 9 -6.58 -20.26 -18.48
CA ALA A 9 -6.62 -18.82 -18.62
C ALA A 9 -6.45 -18.25 -17.21
N THR A 10 -5.35 -17.55 -16.96
CA THR A 10 -5.14 -16.85 -15.70
C THR A 10 -6.20 -15.76 -15.62
N ARG A 11 -7.36 -16.12 -15.06
CA ARG A 11 -8.52 -15.25 -14.85
C ARG A 11 -8.13 -14.15 -13.86
N LYS A 12 -7.37 -13.15 -14.29
CA LYS A 12 -7.38 -11.85 -13.62
C LYS A 12 -8.71 -11.18 -13.97
N SER A 13 -9.74 -11.60 -13.24
CA SER A 13 -11.14 -11.23 -13.43
C SER A 13 -11.50 -9.96 -12.66
N PHE A 14 -10.72 -8.89 -12.78
CA PHE A 14 -11.13 -7.59 -12.26
C PHE A 14 -10.97 -6.54 -13.35
N PRO A 15 -11.98 -6.37 -14.23
CA PRO A 15 -12.01 -5.24 -15.14
C PRO A 15 -11.99 -3.94 -14.33
N GLU A 16 -11.32 -2.91 -14.84
CA GLU A 16 -11.34 -1.59 -14.22
C GLU A 16 -12.79 -1.08 -14.18
N PRO A 17 -13.31 -0.69 -13.00
CA PRO A 17 -14.66 -0.19 -12.90
C PRO A 17 -14.82 1.11 -13.71
N PRO A 18 -16.01 1.37 -14.27
CA PRO A 18 -16.28 2.59 -15.01
C PRO A 18 -16.03 3.82 -14.12
N ARG A 19 -15.26 4.77 -14.65
CA ARG A 19 -14.88 6.00 -13.96
C ARG A 19 -16.14 6.75 -13.48
N GLY A 20 -16.10 7.26 -12.24
CA GLY A 20 -17.23 7.96 -11.63
C GLY A 20 -18.23 7.08 -10.87
N SER A 21 -18.06 5.76 -10.87
CA SER A 21 -18.89 4.84 -10.05
C SER A 21 -18.36 4.67 -8.63
N LEU A 22 -19.22 4.26 -7.69
CA LEU A 22 -18.83 3.99 -6.29
C LEU A 22 -17.73 2.92 -6.19
N ASP A 23 -17.80 1.89 -7.04
CA ASP A 23 -16.78 0.84 -7.12
C ASP A 23 -15.43 1.38 -7.58
N TRP A 24 -15.44 2.38 -8.47
CA TRP A 24 -14.22 3.07 -8.88
C TRP A 24 -13.62 3.86 -7.73
N VAL A 25 -14.44 4.53 -6.91
CA VAL A 25 -13.95 5.24 -5.70
C VAL A 25 -13.31 4.28 -4.71
N ILE A 26 -13.92 3.10 -4.48
CA ILE A 26 -13.35 2.08 -3.58
C ILE A 26 -12.04 1.52 -4.15
N TRP A 27 -12.00 1.23 -5.45
CA TRP A 27 -10.80 0.77 -6.15
C TRP A 27 -9.67 1.80 -6.09
N ALA A 28 -9.99 3.05 -6.41
CA ALA A 28 -9.06 4.17 -6.41
C ALA A 28 -8.54 4.49 -5.01
N ALA A 29 -9.40 4.44 -3.99
CA ALA A 29 -9.00 4.65 -2.60
C ALA A 29 -8.08 3.53 -2.07
N TRP A 30 -8.18 2.30 -2.58
CA TRP A 30 -7.26 1.21 -2.23
C TRP A 30 -5.91 1.29 -2.97
N ALA A 31 -5.91 1.88 -4.17
CA ALA A 31 -4.75 2.01 -5.02
C ALA A 31 -3.79 3.06 -4.46
N ASP A 32 -2.60 2.61 -4.06
CA ASP A 32 -1.60 3.49 -3.46
C ASP A 32 -1.18 4.62 -4.44
N ARG A 33 -1.35 4.48 -5.75
CA ARG A 33 -0.93 5.50 -6.74
C ARG A 33 -1.93 6.62 -6.98
N ILE A 34 -3.10 6.58 -6.35
CA ILE A 34 -4.17 7.58 -6.55
C ILE A 34 -4.30 8.43 -5.29
N THR A 35 -4.31 9.76 -5.47
CA THR A 35 -4.50 10.73 -4.38
C THR A 35 -5.98 11.00 -4.16
N PHE A 36 -6.34 11.51 -2.98
CA PHE A 36 -7.73 11.93 -2.71
C PHE A 36 -8.17 13.10 -3.60
N GLU A 37 -7.24 13.94 -4.06
CA GLU A 37 -7.52 15.00 -5.05
C GLU A 37 -7.93 14.42 -6.40
N GLU A 38 -7.23 13.40 -6.90
CA GLU A 38 -7.60 12.74 -8.17
C GLU A 38 -8.99 12.09 -8.07
N ILE A 39 -9.30 11.48 -6.92
CA ILE A 39 -10.63 10.93 -6.65
C ILE A 39 -11.67 12.05 -6.66
N TYR A 40 -11.38 13.20 -6.04
CA TYR A 40 -12.25 14.36 -6.04
C TYR A 40 -12.49 14.91 -7.46
N HIS A 41 -11.47 14.97 -8.32
CA HIS A 41 -11.63 15.42 -9.70
C HIS A 41 -12.53 14.50 -10.54
N VAL A 42 -12.50 13.19 -10.30
CA VAL A 42 -13.28 12.22 -11.08
C VAL A 42 -14.69 12.01 -10.51
N SER A 43 -14.83 11.93 -9.19
CA SER A 43 -16.11 11.60 -8.54
C SER A 43 -16.76 12.77 -7.79
N GLY A 44 -16.08 13.91 -7.64
CA GLY A 44 -16.56 15.05 -6.85
C GLY A 44 -16.60 14.82 -5.35
N LEU A 45 -15.98 13.74 -4.84
CA LEU A 45 -16.06 13.34 -3.43
C LEU A 45 -14.85 13.82 -2.65
N THR A 46 -15.11 14.48 -1.53
CA THR A 46 -14.05 14.95 -0.62
C THR A 46 -13.39 13.77 0.10
N GLU A 47 -12.17 13.97 0.62
CA GLU A 47 -11.47 12.93 1.40
C GLU A 47 -12.35 12.36 2.52
N SER A 48 -13.03 13.24 3.26
CA SER A 48 -13.96 12.87 4.34
C SER A 48 -15.08 11.93 3.88
N GLU A 49 -15.64 12.18 2.69
CA GLU A 49 -16.70 11.35 2.12
C GLU A 49 -16.16 10.00 1.66
N VAL A 50 -14.99 9.98 1.01
CA VAL A 50 -14.31 8.73 0.62
C VAL A 50 -14.02 7.87 1.86
N ILE A 51 -13.56 8.47 2.97
CA ILE A 51 -13.35 7.77 4.24
C ILE A 51 -14.66 7.18 4.77
N ARG A 52 -15.76 7.93 4.69
CA ARG A 52 -17.08 7.49 5.14
C ARG A 52 -17.62 6.33 4.30
N ILE A 53 -17.44 6.39 2.98
CA ILE A 53 -17.79 5.32 2.04
C ILE A 53 -16.96 4.06 2.33
N MET A 54 -15.64 4.21 2.48
CA MET A 54 -14.72 3.11 2.78
C MET A 54 -15.02 2.45 4.12
N ARG A 55 -15.46 3.23 5.12
CA ARG A 55 -15.88 2.72 6.43
C ARG A 55 -17.16 1.88 6.35
N ARG A 56 -18.10 2.24 5.47
CA ARG A 56 -19.35 1.50 5.24
C ARG A 56 -19.16 0.26 4.37
N SER A 57 -18.24 0.34 3.41
CA SER A 57 -18.04 -0.71 2.40
C SER A 57 -17.11 -1.84 2.85
N LEU A 58 -16.21 -1.58 3.80
CA LEU A 58 -15.20 -2.55 4.24
C LEU A 58 -15.47 -3.09 5.65
N LYS A 59 -15.08 -4.35 5.86
CA LYS A 59 -15.01 -4.94 7.21
C LYS A 59 -14.06 -4.12 8.10
N PRO A 60 -14.36 -3.95 9.41
CA PRO A 60 -13.56 -3.10 10.31
C PRO A 60 -12.06 -3.43 10.34
N ARG A 61 -11.69 -4.70 10.24
CA ARG A 61 -10.28 -5.15 10.19
C ARG A 61 -9.57 -4.72 8.91
N SER A 62 -10.26 -4.78 7.77
CA SER A 62 -9.73 -4.33 6.48
C SER A 62 -9.64 -2.80 6.43
N PHE A 63 -10.65 -2.10 6.96
CA PHE A 63 -10.63 -0.65 7.09
C PHE A 63 -9.44 -0.16 7.92
N ARG A 64 -9.16 -0.77 9.07
CA ARG A 64 -7.96 -0.44 9.88
C ARG A 64 -6.66 -0.60 9.10
N ARG A 65 -6.53 -1.66 8.28
CA ARG A 65 -5.35 -1.89 7.43
C ARG A 65 -5.22 -0.82 6.35
N TRP A 66 -6.32 -0.48 5.69
CA TRP A 66 -6.34 0.62 4.72
C TRP A 66 -6.00 1.96 5.38
N ARG A 67 -6.57 2.27 6.55
CA ARG A 67 -6.28 3.51 7.30
C ARG A 67 -4.82 3.62 7.67
N LYS A 68 -4.19 2.51 8.10
CA LYS A 68 -2.75 2.46 8.32
C LYS A 68 -2.00 2.82 7.04
N ARG A 69 -2.32 2.25 5.88
CA ARG A 69 -1.64 2.56 4.60
C ARG A 69 -1.88 3.98 4.11
N ALA A 70 -3.13 4.43 4.09
CA ALA A 70 -3.53 5.77 3.66
C ALA A 70 -2.86 6.88 4.51
N ASN A 71 -2.73 6.65 5.82
CA ASN A 71 -2.01 7.58 6.72
C ASN A 71 -0.48 7.37 6.66
N SER A 72 0.00 6.14 6.39
CA SER A 72 1.43 5.82 6.24
C SER A 72 2.05 6.30 4.93
N ARG A 73 1.37 7.17 4.19
CA ARG A 73 1.92 8.02 3.11
C ARG A 73 2.85 9.12 3.67
N SER A 74 3.74 8.74 4.57
CA SER A 74 4.88 9.52 5.04
C SER A 74 6.13 8.64 5.15
N ILE A 75 6.54 8.05 4.03
CA ILE A 75 7.94 7.66 3.86
C ILE A 75 8.49 8.41 2.64
N LYS A 76 8.49 9.74 2.74
CA LYS A 76 9.25 10.66 1.90
C LYS A 76 10.78 10.60 2.18
N HIS A 77 11.28 9.73 3.06
CA HIS A 77 12.70 9.75 3.48
C HIS A 77 13.46 8.49 3.06
N ARG A 78 14.05 8.53 1.85
CA ARG A 78 15.14 7.65 1.41
C ARG A 78 16.31 7.60 2.43
N LYS A 79 16.50 8.66 3.22
CA LYS A 79 17.54 8.79 4.28
C LYS A 79 17.37 7.84 5.47
N LYS A 80 16.16 7.36 5.81
CA LYS A 80 15.99 6.43 6.95
C LYS A 80 16.44 5.00 6.63
N PHE A 81 16.65 4.68 5.35
CA PHE A 81 17.10 3.36 4.91
C PHE A 81 18.60 3.10 5.18
N GLN A 82 19.44 4.14 5.26
CA GLN A 82 20.88 3.99 5.50
C GLN A 82 21.24 3.71 6.97
N ARG A 83 20.44 4.17 7.93
CA ARG A 83 20.78 4.09 9.37
C ARG A 83 20.65 2.69 9.98
N SER A 84 19.92 1.78 9.34
CA SER A 84 19.70 0.41 9.84
C SER A 84 20.72 -0.62 9.34
N ARG A 85 21.64 -0.26 8.43
CA ARG A 85 22.72 -1.16 7.96
C ARG A 85 24.08 -0.86 8.59
N ASP A 86 24.24 0.28 9.26
CA ASP A 86 25.52 0.72 9.86
C ASP A 86 25.80 0.08 11.23
N SER A 87 24.77 -0.38 11.95
CA SER A 87 24.91 -1.00 13.28
C SER A 87 25.26 -2.50 13.22
N GLY A 88 26.06 -2.91 12.25
CA GLY A 88 26.26 -4.32 11.90
C GLY A 88 27.65 -4.65 11.37
N ILE A 89 28.72 -4.00 11.84
CA ILE A 89 30.09 -4.51 11.69
C ILE A 89 30.79 -4.49 13.05
N ARG A 90 31.11 -5.72 13.48
CA ARG A 90 31.84 -6.16 14.66
C ARG A 90 33.09 -5.33 14.92
N GLN A 91 33.18 -4.68 16.08
CA GLN A 91 34.46 -4.51 16.76
C GLN A 91 34.57 -5.62 17.80
N THR A 92 35.28 -6.66 17.42
CA THR A 92 36.02 -7.50 18.36
C THR A 92 37.12 -6.62 18.95
N SER A 93 36.92 -6.08 20.15
CA SER A 93 38.02 -5.50 20.91
C SER A 93 38.66 -6.63 21.72
N CYS A 94 39.87 -6.99 21.31
CA CYS A 94 40.82 -7.75 22.12
C CYS A 94 41.06 -7.01 23.44
N ASP A 95 40.99 -7.73 24.56
CA ASP A 95 41.48 -7.29 25.87
C ASP A 95 43.01 -7.10 25.84
N PRO A 96 43.55 -5.92 26.20
CA PRO A 96 44.88 -5.84 26.78
C PRO A 96 44.78 -5.90 28.30
N ALA A 97 45.41 -6.92 28.90
CA ALA A 97 45.54 -7.08 30.34
C ALA A 97 46.24 -5.87 31.00
N PRO A 98 45.81 -5.41 32.18
CA PRO A 98 46.60 -4.49 32.99
C PRO A 98 47.70 -5.27 33.73
N ASP A 99 48.95 -4.94 33.41
CA ASP A 99 50.18 -5.37 34.09
C ASP A 99 50.39 -4.48 35.34
N LEU A 100 50.09 -5.01 36.53
CA LEU A 100 50.66 -4.65 37.84
C LEU A 100 50.48 -5.80 38.84
#